data_AF-A0A7C3QCJ1-F1
#
_entry.id   AF-A0A7C3QCJ1-F1
#
_cell.length_a   1.000
_cell.length_b   1.000
_cell.length_c   1.000
_cell.angle_alpha   90.00
_cell.angle_beta   90.00
_cell.angle_gamma   90.00
#
_symmetry.space_group_name_H-M   'P 1'
#
loop_
_entity.id
_entity.type
_entity.pdbx_description
1 polymer ?
#
loop_
_entity_poly.entity_id
_entity_poly.type
_entity_poly.pdbx_seq_one_letter_code
_entity_poly.pdbx_strand_id
1 'polypeptide(L)'
;MAGFDKALAVGRPPNIVKLFPNSRALLVSGKVIDRAMTAKGQAMTIAANGRNNFIIRGVLRAAQRANACVIIEIARSEGGA
;
A
#
# COMPACT_ATOMS: atom_id res chain seq x y z
N MET A 1 4.79 -19.43 -12.60
CA MET A 1 5.06 -18.14 -11.94
C MET A 1 4.35 -18.16 -10.60
N ALA A 2 5.05 -17.97 -9.48
CA ALA A 2 4.41 -17.94 -8.16
C ALA A 2 3.35 -16.83 -8.11
N GLY A 3 2.26 -17.02 -7.36
CA GLY A 3 1.14 -16.05 -7.32
C GLY A 3 1.58 -14.63 -6.95
N PHE A 4 2.63 -14.51 -6.13
CA PHE A 4 3.24 -13.25 -5.74
C PHE A 4 3.90 -12.50 -6.92
N ASP A 5 4.68 -13.19 -7.76
CA ASP A 5 5.35 -12.54 -8.88
C ASP A 5 4.35 -12.06 -9.93
N LYS A 6 3.26 -12.82 -10.11
CA LYS A 6 2.12 -12.39 -10.95
C LYS A 6 1.47 -11.14 -10.36
N ALA A 7 1.24 -11.09 -9.04
CA ALA A 7 0.67 -9.93 -8.37
C ALA A 7 1.56 -8.68 -8.52
N LEU A 8 2.89 -8.82 -8.39
CA LEU A 8 3.82 -7.73 -8.63
C LEU A 8 3.77 -7.21 -10.06
N ALA A 9 3.68 -8.10 -11.05
CA ALA A 9 3.64 -7.73 -12.47
C ALA A 9 2.36 -6.98 -12.86
N VAL A 10 1.21 -7.37 -12.31
CA VAL A 10 -0.09 -6.78 -12.68
C VAL A 10 -0.55 -5.66 -11.75
N GLY A 11 -0.18 -5.73 -10.47
CA GLY A 11 -0.69 -4.83 -9.44
C GLY A 11 0.05 -3.51 -9.37
N ARG A 12 1.34 -3.49 -9.72
CA ARG A 12 2.17 -2.29 -9.66
C ARG A 12 1.91 -1.40 -10.88
N PRO A 13 1.46 -0.14 -10.69
CA PRO A 13 1.27 0.79 -11.80
C PRO A 13 2.58 1.10 -12.55
N PRO A 14 2.52 1.49 -13.85
CA PRO A 14 3.73 1.69 -14.67
C PRO A 14 4.75 2.65 -14.07
N ASN A 15 4.31 3.73 -13.41
CA ASN A 15 5.20 4.68 -12.74
C ASN A 15 5.93 4.04 -11.54
N ILE A 16 5.27 3.17 -10.77
CA ILE A 16 5.90 2.42 -9.68
C ILE A 16 6.92 1.42 -10.21
N VAL A 17 6.61 0.73 -11.31
CA VAL A 17 7.56 -0.19 -11.96
C VAL A 17 8.79 0.58 -12.44
N LYS A 18 8.59 1.74 -13.08
CA LYS A 18 9.67 2.60 -13.59
C LYS A 18 10.54 3.19 -12.48
N LEU A 19 9.94 3.72 -11.42
CA LEU A 19 10.68 4.40 -10.32
C LEU A 19 11.38 3.41 -9.38
N PHE A 20 10.83 2.20 -9.22
CA PHE A 20 11.31 1.22 -8.25
C PHE A 20 11.53 -0.16 -8.89
N PRO A 21 12.38 -0.29 -9.93
CA PRO A 21 12.47 -1.50 -10.74
C PRO A 21 12.80 -2.76 -9.92
N ASN A 22 13.60 -2.62 -8.85
CA ASN A 22 14.02 -3.73 -8.00
C ASN A 22 13.12 -3.96 -6.77
N SER A 23 12.08 -3.14 -6.58
CA SER A 23 11.18 -3.28 -5.44
C SER A 23 10.30 -4.52 -5.58
N ARG A 24 10.20 -5.29 -4.49
CA ARG A 24 9.24 -6.40 -4.36
C ARG A 24 8.00 -5.99 -3.55
N ALA A 25 7.80 -4.69 -3.30
CA ALA A 25 6.61 -4.20 -2.62
C ALA A 25 5.42 -4.14 -3.59
N LEU A 26 4.27 -4.64 -3.16
CA LEU A 26 3.02 -4.54 -3.91
C LEU A 26 2.37 -3.17 -3.68
N LEU A 27 2.97 -2.12 -4.26
CA LEU A 27 2.42 -0.78 -4.28
C LEU A 27 1.38 -0.69 -5.40
N VAL A 28 0.11 -0.62 -5.03
CA VAL A 28 -1.04 -0.67 -5.94
C VAL A 28 -1.83 0.63 -5.91
N SER A 29 -2.73 0.83 -6.86
CA SER A 29 -3.72 1.91 -6.80
C SER A 29 -4.72 1.68 -5.67
N GLY A 30 -5.19 2.75 -5.02
CA GLY A 30 -6.25 2.69 -4.02
C GLY A 30 -7.54 2.03 -4.54
N LYS A 31 -7.84 2.12 -5.85
CA LYS A 31 -8.98 1.42 -6.48
C LYS A 31 -8.90 -0.11 -6.37
N VAL A 32 -7.69 -0.67 -6.34
CA VAL A 32 -7.48 -2.11 -6.15
C VAL A 32 -7.82 -2.51 -4.71
N ILE A 33 -7.40 -1.68 -3.74
CA ILE A 33 -7.70 -1.90 -2.33
C ILE A 33 -9.22 -1.81 -2.09
N ASP A 34 -9.87 -0.77 -2.62
CA ASP A 34 -11.32 -0.58 -2.55
C ASP A 34 -12.09 -1.81 -3.07
N ARG A 35 -11.78 -2.26 -4.28
CA ARG A 35 -12.36 -3.49 -4.86
C ARG A 35 -12.11 -4.72 -4.00
N ALA A 36 -10.94 -4.85 -3.41
CA ALA A 36 -10.61 -5.97 -2.52
C ALA A 36 -11.44 -5.94 -1.23
N MET A 37 -11.69 -4.76 -0.65
CA MET A 37 -12.56 -4.61 0.52
C MET A 37 -14.01 -4.97 0.18
N THR A 38 -14.52 -4.47 -0.95
CA THR A 38 -15.87 -4.82 -1.45
C THR A 38 -16.02 -6.33 -1.65
N ALA A 39 -15.04 -6.96 -2.31
CA ALA A 39 -15.06 -8.40 -2.57
C ALA A 39 -14.96 -9.23 -1.29
N LYS A 40 -14.20 -8.76 -0.28
CA LYS A 40 -14.10 -9.42 1.02
C LYS A 40 -15.39 -9.30 1.83
N GLY A 41 -16.13 -8.21 1.69
CA GLY A 41 -17.35 -7.91 2.44
C GLY A 41 -17.07 -7.54 3.90
N GLN A 42 -17.88 -6.63 4.45
CA GLN A 42 -17.77 -6.15 5.84
C GLN A 42 -16.33 -5.76 6.25
N ALA A 43 -15.55 -5.25 5.28
CA ALA A 43 -14.15 -4.93 5.46
C ALA A 43 -13.89 -3.48 5.07
N MET A 44 -12.90 -2.88 5.73
CA MET A 44 -12.35 -1.58 5.41
C MET A 44 -10.82 -1.63 5.50
N THR A 45 -10.15 -0.69 4.84
CA THR A 45 -8.71 -0.47 5.00
C THR A 45 -8.47 0.77 5.87
N ILE A 46 -7.30 0.84 6.48
CA ILE A 46 -6.87 2.01 7.25
C ILE A 46 -6.06 2.92 6.31
N ALA A 47 -6.34 4.23 6.34
CA ALA A 47 -5.46 5.26 5.82
C ALA A 47 -4.69 5.88 7.00
N ALA A 48 -3.37 5.64 7.04
CA ALA A 48 -2.51 6.14 8.09
C ALA A 48 -1.67 7.31 7.58
N ASN A 49 -1.63 8.38 8.35
CA ASN A 49 -0.85 9.57 7.99
C ASN A 49 0.65 9.32 8.21
N GLY A 50 1.45 9.45 7.15
CA GLY A 50 2.89 9.22 7.09
C GLY A 50 3.75 10.40 7.51
N ARG A 51 3.43 11.08 8.61
CA ARG A 51 4.14 12.31 9.08
C ARG A 51 5.63 12.15 9.31
N ASN A 52 6.08 10.95 9.65
CA ASN A 52 7.48 10.64 9.86
C ASN A 52 7.76 9.14 9.69
N ASN A 53 9.04 8.82 9.65
CA ASN A 53 9.51 7.45 9.46
C ASN A 53 9.08 6.49 10.57
N PHE A 54 9.00 6.96 11.82
CA PHE A 54 8.57 6.15 12.97
C PHE A 54 7.13 5.65 12.79
N ILE A 55 6.22 6.54 12.39
CA ILE A 55 4.82 6.19 12.12
C ILE A 55 4.73 5.22 10.94
N ILE A 56 5.39 5.51 9.82
CA ILE A 56 5.36 4.65 8.62
C ILE A 56 5.83 3.23 8.95
N ARG A 57 6.94 3.09 9.68
CA ARG A 57 7.46 1.77 10.10
C ARG A 57 6.49 1.04 11.03
N GLY A 58 5.88 1.75 11.98
CA GLY A 58 4.88 1.18 12.88
C GLY A 58 3.65 0.64 12.14
N VAL A 59 3.11 1.45 11.22
CA VAL A 59 1.96 1.09 10.38
C VAL A 59 2.26 -0.13 9.51
N LEU A 60 3.41 -0.16 8.83
CA LEU A 60 3.80 -1.29 7.99
C LEU A 60 3.94 -2.59 8.80
N ARG A 61 4.55 -2.52 9.99
CA ARG A 61 4.65 -3.68 10.90
C ARG A 61 3.28 -4.16 11.38
N ALA A 62 2.38 -3.24 11.72
CA ALA A 62 1.02 -3.59 12.15
C ALA A 62 0.22 -4.24 11.02
N ALA A 63 0.27 -3.68 9.81
CA ALA A 63 -0.38 -4.22 8.62
C ALA A 63 0.14 -5.62 8.28
N GLN A 64 1.46 -5.82 8.34
CA GLN A 64 2.08 -7.14 8.13
C GLN A 64 1.64 -8.15 9.18
N ARG A 65 1.61 -7.78 10.47
CA ARG A 65 1.12 -8.65 11.55
C ARG A 65 -0.35 -9.01 11.38
N ALA A 66 -1.16 -8.09 10.88
CA ALA A 66 -2.60 -8.31 10.63
C ALA A 66 -2.88 -9.00 9.28
N ASN A 67 -1.86 -9.24 8.46
CA ASN A 67 -1.99 -9.69 7.07
C ASN A 67 -3.03 -8.85 6.28
N ALA A 68 -2.90 -7.52 6.39
CA ALA A 68 -3.85 -6.56 5.84
C ALA A 68 -3.16 -5.57 4.90
N CYS A 69 -3.91 -5.06 3.92
CA CYS A 69 -3.50 -3.90 3.14
C CYS A 69 -3.70 -2.61 3.95
N VAL A 70 -2.90 -1.60 3.64
CA VAL A 70 -2.95 -0.28 4.28
C VAL A 70 -2.70 0.82 3.26
N ILE A 71 -3.33 1.96 3.45
CA ILE A 71 -3.04 3.19 2.72
C ILE A 71 -2.15 4.06 3.62
N ILE A 72 -1.06 4.58 3.07
CA ILE A 72 -0.24 5.59 3.74
C ILE A 72 -0.40 6.88 2.96
N GLU A 73 -0.82 7.94 3.64
CA GLU A 73 -1.09 9.24 3.05
C GLU A 73 -0.24 10.33 3.69
N ILE A 74 0.01 11.41 2.95
CA ILE A 74 0.69 12.60 3.46
C ILE A 74 -0.33 13.73 3.33
N ALA A 75 -0.81 14.24 4.47
CA ALA A 75 -1.70 15.39 4.46
C ALA A 75 -0.92 16.65 4.05
N ARG A 76 -1.62 17.64 3.50
CA ARG A 76 -1.01 18.92 3.09
C ARG A 76 -0.23 19.59 4.24
N SER A 77 -0.71 19.46 5.48
CA SER A 77 -0.03 19.98 6.69
C SER A 77 1.36 19.40 6.92
N GLU A 78 1.67 18.23 6.35
CA GLU A 78 2.89 17.47 6.58
C GLU A 78 3.95 17.71 5.50
N GLY A 79 3.61 18.43 4.43
CA GLY A 79 4.44 18.57 3.25
C GLY A 79 5.68 19.45 3.43
N GLY A 80 5.75 20.26 4.49
CA GLY A 80 6.71 21.36 4.59
C GLY A 80 6.40 22.41 3.51
N ALA A 81 6.06 23.63 3.92
CA ALA A 81 5.88 24.74 2.97
C ALA A 81 7.19 25.08 2.26
#